data_AF-A0A3P6D1Y5-F1
#
_entry.id   AF-A0A3P6D1Y5-F1
#
_cell.length_a   1.000
_cell.length_b   1.000
_cell.length_c   1.000
_cell.angle_alpha   90.00
_cell.angle_beta   90.00
_cell.angle_gamma   90.00
#
_symmetry.space_group_name_H-M   'P 1'
#
loop_
_entity.id
_entity.type
_entity.pdbx_description
1 polymer ?
#
loop_
_entity_poly.entity_id
_entity_poly.type
_entity_poly.pdbx_seq_one_letter_code
_entity_poly.pdbx_strand_id
1 'polypeptide(L)'
;MHPHASRRDRTPRVPVPQSPNHNIAPKNAMLEIAASQPYITVHPPRFNSFVPDAQMLFHVLGICDQLMLTTTQFIRSSPSWLPIVSQLYISLLWNFTILRNFVSSRLGSFFQYYQILNELEFLKHCIVPGPLVSFFQSLSSFNGRFFDITPIIPDFTSLWNASAFHINADYARQIPITAIILDQLHHFATSDDTDSFQFQWYGNVFSQSSQGYNKLNRIGPQLCGSLFSTPQQTASARAFWSSVFAGATRVNAADETARFTSILNLFGFENSQTNWFQYTCITIQSTSTVLSP
;
A
#
# COMPACT_ATOMS: atom_id res chain seq x y z
N MET A 1 10.42 18.21 40.37
CA MET A 1 9.15 18.19 41.14
C MET A 1 8.20 19.18 40.49
N HIS A 2 7.18 18.70 39.77
CA HIS A 2 6.17 19.57 39.17
C HIS A 2 5.30 20.21 40.27
N PRO A 3 5.00 21.52 40.21
CA PRO A 3 4.07 22.12 41.13
C PRO A 3 2.65 21.64 40.81
N HIS A 4 1.97 21.05 41.80
CA HIS A 4 0.54 20.78 41.72
C HIS A 4 -0.20 22.11 41.53
N ALA A 5 -0.92 22.27 40.42
CA ALA A 5 -1.81 23.39 40.22
C ALA A 5 -2.89 23.40 41.31
N SER A 6 -2.96 24.45 42.12
CA SER A 6 -3.97 24.61 43.16
C SER A 6 -5.36 24.57 42.53
N ARG A 7 -6.21 23.68 43.05
CA ARG A 7 -7.60 23.49 42.61
C ARG A 7 -8.33 24.84 42.64
N ARG A 8 -8.83 25.32 41.50
CA ARG A 8 -9.60 26.58 41.41
C ARG A 8 -10.80 26.49 42.36
N ASP A 9 -10.85 27.42 43.31
CA ASP A 9 -11.99 27.60 44.20
C ASP A 9 -13.24 27.94 43.37
N ARG A 10 -14.29 27.14 43.56
CA ARG A 10 -15.56 27.21 42.81
C ARG A 10 -16.64 27.99 43.55
N THR A 11 -16.27 28.68 44.62
CA THR A 11 -17.20 29.55 45.33
C THR A 11 -17.47 30.81 44.48
N PRO A 12 -18.75 31.16 44.24
CA PRO A 12 -19.10 32.38 43.51
C PRO A 12 -18.66 33.58 44.34
N ARG A 13 -17.90 34.50 43.73
CA ARG A 13 -17.26 35.64 44.41
C ARG A 13 -18.22 36.76 44.82
N VAL A 14 -19.53 36.61 44.56
CA VAL A 14 -20.55 37.62 44.84
C VAL A 14 -21.88 36.91 45.13
N PRO A 15 -22.75 37.44 46.02
CA PRO A 15 -24.10 36.93 46.20
C PRO A 15 -24.85 36.95 44.87
N VAL A 16 -25.32 35.79 44.42
CA VAL A 16 -26.22 35.68 43.26
C VAL A 16 -27.55 36.32 43.66
N PRO A 17 -28.13 37.25 42.87
CA PRO A 17 -29.43 37.83 43.18
C PRO A 17 -30.48 36.72 43.28
N GLN A 18 -31.15 36.61 44.42
CA GLN A 18 -32.29 35.71 44.55
C GLN A 18 -33.44 36.29 43.73
N SER A 19 -33.84 35.56 42.68
CA SER A 19 -35.06 35.85 41.94
C SER A 19 -36.28 35.67 42.86
N PRO A 20 -37.21 36.64 42.94
CA PRO A 20 -38.33 36.62 43.90
C PRO A 20 -39.45 35.60 43.56
N ASN A 21 -39.32 34.84 42.47
CA ASN A 21 -40.37 33.92 42.02
C ASN A 21 -40.02 32.47 42.37
N HIS A 22 -40.14 32.14 43.67
CA HIS A 22 -39.87 30.80 44.20
C HIS A 22 -41.12 29.91 44.19
N ASN A 23 -41.75 29.72 43.03
CA ASN A 23 -42.91 28.82 42.88
C ASN A 23 -42.92 27.98 41.59
N ILE A 24 -41.76 27.78 40.97
CA ILE A 24 -41.61 26.84 39.86
C ILE A 24 -40.76 25.69 40.39
N ALA A 25 -41.33 24.48 40.40
CA ALA A 25 -40.65 23.24 40.75
C ALA A 25 -39.22 23.25 40.18
N PRO A 26 -38.19 22.77 40.92
CA PRO A 26 -36.79 22.91 40.53
C PRO A 26 -36.56 22.18 39.21
N LYS A 27 -36.73 22.89 38.10
CA LYS A 27 -36.28 22.43 36.80
C LYS A 27 -34.77 22.45 36.91
N ASN A 28 -34.16 21.28 36.78
CA ASN A 28 -32.71 21.11 36.82
C ASN A 28 -32.08 22.18 35.91
N ALA A 29 -31.39 23.16 36.49
CA ALA A 29 -30.80 24.28 35.75
C ALA A 29 -29.85 23.79 34.64
N MET A 30 -29.21 22.63 34.85
CA MET A 30 -28.41 21.95 33.81
C MET A 30 -29.24 21.49 32.61
N LEU A 31 -30.50 21.10 32.82
CA LEU A 31 -31.41 20.67 31.76
C LEU A 31 -31.92 21.88 30.95
N GLU A 32 -32.13 23.02 31.60
CA GLU A 32 -32.48 24.28 30.95
C GLU A 32 -31.31 24.84 30.13
N ILE A 33 -30.09 24.78 30.68
CA ILE A 33 -28.87 25.13 29.94
C ILE A 33 -28.66 24.19 28.75
N ALA A 34 -28.85 22.88 28.92
CA ALA A 34 -28.77 21.91 27.83
C ALA A 34 -29.85 22.13 26.76
N ALA A 35 -31.07 22.51 27.14
CA ALA A 35 -32.15 22.83 26.22
C ALA A 35 -31.98 24.19 25.52
N SER A 36 -31.22 25.11 26.11
CA SER A 36 -30.91 26.43 25.52
C SER A 36 -29.83 26.36 24.45
N GLN A 37 -29.08 25.25 24.38
CA GLN A 37 -28.10 25.04 23.32
C GLN A 37 -28.81 24.61 22.04
N PRO A 38 -28.58 25.30 20.90
CA PRO A 38 -29.12 24.84 19.63
C PRO A 38 -28.60 23.43 19.36
N TYR A 39 -29.48 22.54 18.91
CA TYR A 39 -29.08 21.20 18.48
C TYR A 39 -28.07 21.34 17.35
N ILE A 40 -26.79 21.12 17.67
CA ILE A 40 -25.77 20.93 16.66
C ILE A 40 -25.80 19.46 16.27
N THR A 41 -25.94 19.18 14.98
CA THR A 41 -25.56 17.88 14.45
C THR A 41 -24.06 17.76 14.64
N VAL A 42 -23.64 17.07 15.70
CA VAL A 42 -22.26 16.59 15.81
C VAL A 42 -22.11 15.57 14.68
N HIS A 43 -21.54 16.02 13.56
CA HIS A 43 -21.10 15.07 12.56
C HIS A 43 -20.15 14.11 13.28
N PRO A 44 -20.31 12.78 13.09
CA PRO A 44 -19.28 11.86 13.55
C PRO A 44 -17.95 12.39 13.03
N PRO A 45 -16.90 12.43 13.86
CA PRO A 45 -15.60 12.93 13.45
C PRO A 45 -15.25 12.28 12.11
N ARG A 46 -15.09 13.11 11.06
CA ARG A 46 -14.47 12.62 9.83
C ARG A 46 -13.12 12.05 10.26
N PHE A 47 -12.88 10.78 9.95
CA PHE A 47 -11.60 10.19 10.28
C PHE A 47 -10.51 10.94 9.52
N ASN A 48 -9.43 11.29 10.21
CA ASN A 48 -8.28 11.89 9.58
C ASN A 48 -7.48 10.77 8.93
N SER A 49 -7.23 10.89 7.63
CA SER A 49 -6.42 9.93 6.88
C SER A 49 -5.30 10.63 6.13
N PHE A 50 -4.27 9.87 5.82
CA PHE A 50 -3.17 10.30 4.97
C PHE A 50 -2.73 9.14 4.08
N VAL A 51 -2.11 9.49 2.96
CA VAL A 51 -1.48 8.54 2.05
C VAL A 51 0.01 8.55 2.39
N PRO A 52 0.59 7.43 2.88
CA PRO A 52 2.02 7.38 3.15
C PRO A 52 2.84 7.43 1.86
N ASP A 53 3.99 8.09 1.90
CA ASP A 53 4.94 8.11 0.79
C ASP A 53 5.90 6.91 0.87
N ALA A 54 6.06 6.18 -0.23
CA ALA A 54 6.98 5.05 -0.34
C ALA A 54 8.28 5.38 -1.11
N GLN A 55 8.46 6.59 -1.64
CA GLN A 55 9.64 6.93 -2.46
C GLN A 55 10.96 6.67 -1.72
N MET A 56 11.07 7.15 -0.48
CA MET A 56 12.28 6.95 0.33
C MET A 56 12.51 5.46 0.67
N LEU A 57 11.43 4.72 0.93
CA LEU A 57 11.51 3.27 1.18
C LEU A 57 12.13 2.54 -0.02
N PHE A 58 11.66 2.84 -1.23
CA PHE A 58 12.16 2.22 -2.44
C PHE A 58 13.56 2.70 -2.83
N HIS A 59 13.93 3.93 -2.46
CA HIS A 59 15.30 4.40 -2.62
C HIS A 59 16.27 3.60 -1.74
N VAL A 60 15.95 3.43 -0.46
CA VAL A 60 16.76 2.61 0.47
C VAL A 60 16.79 1.15 0.01
N LEU A 61 15.67 0.61 -0.46
CA LEU A 61 15.62 -0.71 -1.07
C LEU A 61 16.57 -0.83 -2.27
N GLY A 62 16.62 0.17 -3.14
CA GLY A 62 17.54 0.21 -4.27
C GLY A 62 19.01 0.16 -3.86
N ILE A 63 19.37 0.79 -2.73
CA ILE A 63 20.73 0.69 -2.16
C ILE A 63 21.00 -0.73 -1.64
N CYS A 64 20.03 -1.34 -0.94
CA CYS A 64 20.13 -2.74 -0.50
C CYS A 64 20.31 -3.70 -1.69
N ASP A 65 19.52 -3.53 -2.75
CA ASP A 65 19.61 -4.34 -3.97
C ASP A 65 20.97 -4.17 -4.66
N GLN A 66 21.51 -2.95 -4.71
CA GLN A 66 22.87 -2.71 -5.22
C GLN A 66 23.93 -3.45 -4.40
N LEU A 67 23.84 -3.43 -3.07
CA LEU A 67 24.77 -4.18 -2.22
C LEU A 67 24.65 -5.69 -2.43
N MET A 68 23.42 -6.21 -2.57
CA MET A 68 23.19 -7.62 -2.87
C MET A 68 23.78 -8.03 -4.22
N LEU A 69 23.70 -7.17 -5.24
CA LEU A 69 24.32 -7.38 -6.54
C LEU A 69 25.86 -7.40 -6.50
N THR A 70 26.48 -6.74 -5.52
CA THR A 70 27.95 -6.85 -5.34
C THR A 70 28.37 -8.15 -4.65
N THR A 71 27.43 -8.87 -4.04
CA THR A 71 27.71 -10.06 -3.22
C THR A 71 27.56 -11.34 -4.05
N THR A 72 28.69 -11.89 -4.51
CA THR A 72 28.72 -13.05 -5.42
C THR A 72 28.15 -14.34 -4.80
N GLN A 73 28.28 -14.53 -3.48
CA GLN A 73 27.72 -15.68 -2.77
C GLN A 73 26.19 -15.69 -2.86
N PHE A 74 25.56 -14.53 -2.66
CA PHE A 74 24.11 -14.37 -2.72
C PHE A 74 23.55 -14.64 -4.13
N ILE A 75 24.20 -14.07 -5.15
CA ILE A 75 23.83 -14.29 -6.55
C ILE A 75 23.85 -15.79 -6.90
N ARG A 76 24.85 -16.53 -6.40
CA ARG A 76 24.96 -17.97 -6.63
C ARG A 76 23.92 -18.79 -5.86
N SER A 77 23.56 -18.39 -4.64
CA SER A 77 22.56 -19.10 -3.83
C SER A 77 21.13 -18.85 -4.29
N SER A 78 20.88 -17.71 -4.95
CA SER A 78 19.53 -17.26 -5.31
C SER A 78 19.45 -16.87 -6.80
N PRO A 79 19.46 -17.85 -7.72
CA PRO A 79 19.47 -17.60 -9.16
C PRO A 79 18.17 -17.01 -9.71
N SER A 80 17.06 -17.12 -8.98
CA SER A 80 15.76 -16.56 -9.34
C SER A 80 15.61 -15.08 -8.98
N TRP A 81 16.52 -14.54 -8.16
CA TRP A 81 16.40 -13.20 -7.61
C TRP A 81 16.87 -12.12 -8.61
N LEU A 82 16.08 -11.06 -8.70
CA LEU A 82 16.40 -9.81 -9.40
C LEU A 82 15.93 -8.64 -8.52
N PRO A 83 16.50 -7.42 -8.67
CA PRO A 83 16.05 -6.25 -7.94
C PRO A 83 14.53 -5.97 -8.06
N ILE A 84 13.93 -6.24 -9.24
CA ILE A 84 12.49 -6.09 -9.42
C ILE A 84 11.66 -7.04 -8.53
N VAL A 85 12.20 -8.20 -8.18
CA VAL A 85 11.54 -9.16 -7.27
C VAL A 85 11.54 -8.61 -5.85
N SER A 86 12.64 -7.97 -5.40
CA SER A 86 12.68 -7.25 -4.13
C SER A 86 11.63 -6.12 -4.10
N GLN A 87 11.54 -5.35 -5.18
CA GLN A 87 10.55 -4.27 -5.31
C GLN A 87 9.11 -4.79 -5.25
N LEU A 88 8.82 -5.92 -5.92
CA LEU A 88 7.51 -6.56 -5.86
C LEU A 88 7.18 -7.02 -4.43
N TYR A 89 8.13 -7.69 -3.77
CA TYR A 89 7.97 -8.18 -2.41
C TYR A 89 7.70 -7.05 -1.40
N ILE A 90 8.50 -5.98 -1.42
CA ILE A 90 8.32 -4.83 -0.53
C ILE A 90 7.05 -4.06 -0.87
N SER A 91 6.67 -3.96 -2.15
CA SER A 91 5.39 -3.36 -2.58
C SER A 91 4.19 -4.10 -1.99
N LEU A 92 4.19 -5.44 -2.02
CA LEU A 92 3.16 -6.27 -1.40
C LEU A 92 3.09 -6.05 0.12
N LEU A 93 4.24 -6.10 0.79
CA LEU A 93 4.33 -5.93 2.23
C LEU A 93 3.85 -4.53 2.67
N TRP A 94 4.18 -3.49 1.89
CA TRP A 94 3.74 -2.12 2.14
C TRP A 94 2.21 -1.98 2.02
N ASN A 95 1.63 -2.48 0.93
CA ASN A 95 0.18 -2.45 0.72
C ASN A 95 -0.54 -3.27 1.81
N PHE A 96 -0.03 -4.45 2.14
CA PHE A 96 -0.57 -5.29 3.22
C PHE A 96 -0.58 -4.57 4.57
N THR A 97 0.53 -3.89 4.93
CA THR A 97 0.64 -3.20 6.23
C THR A 97 -0.36 -2.05 6.34
N ILE A 98 -0.53 -1.25 5.27
CA ILE A 98 -1.52 -0.16 5.25
C ILE A 98 -2.94 -0.70 5.36
N LEU A 99 -3.29 -1.69 4.53
CA LEU A 99 -4.62 -2.31 4.57
C LEU A 99 -4.92 -2.90 5.94
N ARG A 100 -3.94 -3.58 6.55
CA ARG A 100 -4.07 -4.14 7.90
C ARG A 100 -4.31 -3.05 8.95
N ASN A 101 -3.58 -1.94 8.89
CA ASN A 101 -3.77 -0.82 9.83
C ASN A 101 -5.12 -0.15 9.64
N PHE A 102 -5.52 0.07 8.38
CA PHE A 102 -6.81 0.65 8.03
C PHE A 102 -7.96 -0.22 8.55
N VAL A 103 -7.93 -1.52 8.30
CA VAL A 103 -8.94 -2.47 8.82
C VAL A 103 -8.91 -2.54 10.35
N SER A 104 -7.73 -2.50 10.97
CA SER A 104 -7.58 -2.51 12.43
C SER A 104 -8.13 -1.25 13.11
N SER A 105 -8.14 -0.12 12.41
CA SER A 105 -8.68 1.15 12.89
C SER A 105 -10.21 1.13 13.04
N ARG A 106 -10.91 0.25 12.30
CA ARG A 106 -12.38 0.18 12.23
C ARG A 106 -13.04 1.50 11.78
N LEU A 107 -12.33 2.29 10.97
CA LEU A 107 -12.84 3.51 10.34
C LEU A 107 -13.24 3.25 8.86
N GLY A 108 -14.54 3.10 8.54
CA GLY A 108 -15.03 2.96 7.15
C GLY A 108 -15.70 1.62 6.77
N SER A 109 -15.82 1.37 5.47
CA SER A 109 -16.30 0.09 4.90
C SER A 109 -15.11 -0.79 4.55
N PHE A 110 -15.11 -2.04 5.01
CA PHE A 110 -13.92 -2.90 4.97
C PHE A 110 -14.06 -4.14 4.09
N PHE A 111 -15.24 -4.42 3.53
CA PHE A 111 -15.55 -5.73 2.97
C PHE A 111 -14.53 -6.16 1.89
N GLN A 112 -14.20 -5.26 0.97
CA GLN A 112 -13.21 -5.50 -0.09
C GLN A 112 -11.79 -5.67 0.47
N TYR A 113 -11.41 -4.90 1.49
CA TYR A 113 -10.09 -4.97 2.10
C TYR A 113 -9.89 -6.23 2.95
N TYR A 114 -10.94 -6.74 3.61
CA TYR A 114 -10.89 -8.01 4.33
C TYR A 114 -10.60 -9.18 3.38
N GLN A 115 -11.23 -9.20 2.19
CA GLN A 115 -10.97 -10.22 1.19
C GLN A 115 -9.50 -10.20 0.75
N ILE A 116 -8.95 -9.02 0.44
CA ILE A 116 -7.53 -8.86 0.08
C ILE A 116 -6.62 -9.34 1.22
N LEU A 117 -6.92 -8.97 2.46
CA LEU A 117 -6.09 -9.35 3.62
C LEU A 117 -6.12 -10.86 3.90
N ASN A 118 -7.24 -11.52 3.64
CA ASN A 118 -7.35 -12.98 3.78
C ASN A 118 -6.49 -13.69 2.73
N GLU A 119 -6.55 -13.26 1.47
CA GLU A 119 -5.72 -13.81 0.39
C GLU A 119 -4.21 -13.54 0.63
N LEU A 120 -3.89 -12.40 1.24
CA LEU A 120 -2.53 -12.00 1.58
C LEU A 120 -2.09 -12.45 2.99
N GLU A 121 -2.82 -13.35 3.65
CA GLU A 121 -2.52 -13.74 5.03
C GLU A 121 -1.11 -14.33 5.20
N PHE A 122 -0.59 -15.00 4.18
CA PHE A 122 0.77 -15.55 4.19
C PHE A 122 1.85 -14.47 4.42
N LEU A 123 1.60 -13.20 4.03
CA LEU A 123 2.52 -12.08 4.25
C LEU A 123 2.76 -11.78 5.73
N LYS A 124 1.89 -12.25 6.64
CA LYS A 124 2.14 -12.14 8.10
C LYS A 124 3.40 -12.88 8.55
N HIS A 125 3.80 -13.91 7.82
CA HIS A 125 4.96 -14.75 8.13
C HIS A 125 6.21 -14.35 7.34
N CYS A 126 6.09 -13.37 6.44
CA CYS A 126 7.18 -12.92 5.59
C CYS A 126 8.18 -12.05 6.37
N ILE A 127 9.47 -12.21 6.06
CA ILE A 127 10.57 -11.56 6.78
C ILE A 127 10.83 -10.16 6.21
N VAL A 128 10.82 -9.14 7.07
CA VAL A 128 11.20 -7.78 6.68
C VAL A 128 12.72 -7.64 6.74
N PRO A 129 13.39 -7.15 5.67
CA PRO A 129 14.82 -6.87 5.72
C PRO A 129 15.16 -5.89 6.84
N GLY A 130 16.20 -6.19 7.63
CA GLY A 130 16.61 -5.42 8.81
C GLY A 130 16.61 -3.89 8.64
N PRO A 131 17.22 -3.33 7.57
CA PRO A 131 17.25 -1.88 7.33
C PRO A 131 15.86 -1.24 7.16
N LEU A 132 14.87 -2.02 6.74
CA LEU A 132 13.51 -1.55 6.46
C LEU A 132 12.56 -1.74 7.64
N VAL A 133 12.97 -2.48 8.67
CA VAL A 133 12.14 -2.78 9.85
C VAL A 133 11.62 -1.50 10.50
N SER A 134 12.49 -0.50 10.70
CA SER A 134 12.11 0.78 11.30
C SER A 134 11.02 1.51 10.50
N PHE A 135 11.05 1.39 9.17
CA PHE A 135 10.02 1.99 8.31
C PHE A 135 8.67 1.31 8.54
N PHE A 136 8.62 -0.02 8.50
CA PHE A 136 7.38 -0.77 8.75
C PHE A 136 6.86 -0.61 10.19
N GLN A 137 7.75 -0.47 11.17
CA GLN A 137 7.39 -0.11 12.55
C GLN A 137 6.76 1.28 12.62
N SER A 138 7.34 2.28 11.94
CA SER A 138 6.76 3.62 11.90
C SER A 138 5.38 3.62 11.22
N LEU A 139 5.22 2.87 10.13
CA LEU A 139 3.97 2.77 9.40
C LEU A 139 2.88 2.07 10.23
N SER A 140 3.25 1.03 11.00
CA SER A 140 2.36 0.30 11.90
C SER A 140 2.04 1.01 13.22
N SER A 141 2.79 2.05 13.58
CA SER A 141 2.48 2.87 14.76
C SER A 141 1.19 3.68 14.61
N PHE A 142 0.77 3.97 13.37
CA PHE A 142 -0.48 4.66 13.08
C PHE A 142 -1.65 3.68 13.06
N ASN A 143 -2.37 3.59 14.19
CA ASN A 143 -3.59 2.81 14.33
C ASN A 143 -4.67 3.74 14.88
N GLY A 144 -5.60 4.19 14.02
CA GLY A 144 -6.56 5.28 14.30
C GLY A 144 -7.64 5.01 15.33
N ARG A 145 -7.35 4.28 16.41
CA ARG A 145 -8.29 4.12 17.51
C ARG A 145 -8.45 5.48 18.21
N PHE A 146 -9.66 6.02 18.22
CA PHE A 146 -10.05 7.29 18.88
C PHE A 146 -9.48 8.57 18.25
N PHE A 147 -10.02 8.99 17.11
CA PHE A 147 -9.72 10.28 16.44
C PHE A 147 -8.30 10.42 15.87
N ASP A 148 -7.48 9.38 15.95
CA ASP A 148 -6.13 9.35 15.41
C ASP A 148 -6.09 9.22 13.89
N ILE A 149 -4.98 9.70 13.32
CA ILE A 149 -4.70 9.70 11.89
C ILE A 149 -4.39 8.27 11.42
N THR A 150 -5.05 7.79 10.36
CA THR A 150 -4.84 6.43 9.82
C THR A 150 -4.29 6.45 8.39
N PRO A 151 -3.28 5.61 8.06
CA PRO A 151 -2.82 5.47 6.69
C PRO A 151 -3.90 4.78 5.83
N ILE A 152 -4.13 5.29 4.63
CA ILE A 152 -5.15 4.75 3.71
C ILE A 152 -4.57 4.58 2.30
N ILE A 153 -5.07 3.57 1.58
CA ILE A 153 -4.91 3.50 0.13
C ILE A 153 -6.01 4.38 -0.50
N PRO A 154 -5.70 5.29 -1.42
CA PRO A 154 -6.69 6.11 -2.10
C PRO A 154 -7.80 5.28 -2.73
N ASP A 155 -8.99 5.86 -2.82
CA ASP A 155 -10.10 5.26 -3.56
C ASP A 155 -9.68 4.91 -4.99
N PHE A 156 -10.25 3.83 -5.53
CA PHE A 156 -9.85 3.29 -6.83
C PHE A 156 -9.84 4.34 -7.95
N THR A 157 -10.85 5.22 -7.99
CA THR A 157 -10.95 6.30 -9.00
C THR A 157 -9.84 7.34 -8.88
N SER A 158 -9.28 7.53 -7.69
CA SER A 158 -8.14 8.43 -7.46
C SER A 158 -6.80 7.72 -7.65
N LEU A 159 -6.73 6.43 -7.35
CA LEU A 159 -5.55 5.59 -7.54
C LEU A 159 -5.29 5.30 -9.01
N TRP A 160 -6.30 4.86 -9.76
CA TRP A 160 -6.17 4.27 -11.08
C TRP A 160 -7.22 4.79 -12.06
N ASN A 161 -6.80 5.12 -13.28
CA ASN A 161 -7.66 5.43 -14.40
C ASN A 161 -7.87 4.18 -15.26
N ALA A 162 -9.06 3.57 -15.17
CA ALA A 162 -9.41 2.36 -15.91
C ALA A 162 -9.40 2.54 -17.43
N SER A 163 -9.79 3.72 -17.93
CA SER A 163 -9.91 3.99 -19.36
C SER A 163 -8.55 4.21 -20.02
N ALA A 164 -7.65 4.92 -19.33
CA ALA A 164 -6.34 5.28 -19.86
C ALA A 164 -5.20 4.40 -19.32
N PHE A 165 -5.53 3.46 -18.42
CA PHE A 165 -4.63 2.43 -17.88
C PHE A 165 -3.36 3.01 -17.23
N HIS A 166 -3.55 4.02 -16.36
CA HIS A 166 -2.46 4.66 -15.62
C HIS A 166 -2.89 5.20 -14.26
N ILE A 167 -1.91 5.61 -13.45
CA ILE A 167 -2.12 6.28 -12.15
C ILE A 167 -2.84 7.61 -12.35
N ASN A 168 -3.98 7.82 -11.69
CA ASN A 168 -4.81 9.00 -11.91
C ASN A 168 -4.28 10.24 -11.16
N ALA A 169 -4.31 10.22 -9.83
CA ALA A 169 -3.88 11.37 -9.02
C ALA A 169 -2.35 11.45 -8.89
N ASP A 170 -1.81 12.68 -8.79
CA ASP A 170 -0.37 12.90 -8.64
C ASP A 170 0.18 12.30 -7.33
N TYR A 171 -0.56 12.46 -6.21
CA TYR A 171 -0.17 11.89 -4.91
C TYR A 171 -0.21 10.35 -4.91
N ALA A 172 -1.06 9.73 -5.74
CA ALA A 172 -1.13 8.28 -5.87
C ALA A 172 0.13 7.69 -6.51
N ARG A 173 0.98 8.51 -7.16
CA ARG A 173 2.27 8.08 -7.69
C ARG A 173 3.32 7.83 -6.61
N GLN A 174 3.07 8.22 -5.37
CA GLN A 174 3.94 7.92 -4.22
C GLN A 174 3.73 6.49 -3.71
N ILE A 175 2.68 5.82 -4.19
CA ILE A 175 2.28 4.47 -3.80
C ILE A 175 2.90 3.46 -4.77
N PRO A 176 3.47 2.35 -4.27
CA PRO A 176 3.99 1.32 -5.14
C PRO A 176 2.83 0.48 -5.70
N ILE A 177 2.64 0.53 -7.02
CA ILE A 177 1.61 -0.26 -7.70
C ILE A 177 2.18 -1.63 -8.05
N THR A 178 1.79 -2.62 -7.25
CA THR A 178 2.18 -4.03 -7.41
C THR A 178 1.92 -4.55 -8.82
N ALA A 179 0.75 -4.24 -9.40
CA ALA A 179 0.35 -4.69 -10.73
C ALA A 179 1.33 -4.27 -11.84
N ILE A 180 1.88 -3.05 -11.78
CA ILE A 180 2.84 -2.56 -12.78
C ILE A 180 4.15 -3.35 -12.69
N ILE A 181 4.70 -3.50 -11.47
CA ILE A 181 5.97 -4.20 -11.24
C ILE A 181 5.86 -5.67 -11.70
N LEU A 182 4.73 -6.28 -11.40
CA LEU A 182 4.43 -7.66 -11.76
C LEU A 182 4.27 -7.82 -13.28
N ASP A 183 3.61 -6.88 -13.95
CA ASP A 183 3.46 -6.91 -15.42
C ASP A 183 4.82 -6.83 -16.10
N GLN A 184 5.73 -6.02 -15.57
CA GLN A 184 7.09 -5.93 -16.06
C GLN A 184 7.88 -7.22 -15.84
N LEU A 185 7.73 -7.86 -14.69
CA LEU A 185 8.34 -9.16 -14.42
C LEU A 185 7.81 -10.25 -15.38
N HIS A 186 6.51 -10.26 -15.66
CA HIS A 186 5.91 -11.17 -16.63
C HIS A 186 6.41 -10.91 -18.05
N HIS A 187 6.46 -9.64 -18.46
CA HIS A 187 6.99 -9.25 -19.76
C HIS A 187 8.46 -9.68 -19.92
N PHE A 188 9.28 -9.50 -18.88
CA PHE A 188 10.68 -9.95 -18.87
C PHE A 188 10.82 -11.47 -19.00
N ALA A 189 9.91 -12.23 -18.39
CA ALA A 189 9.92 -13.68 -18.38
C ALA A 189 9.44 -14.28 -19.71
N THR A 190 8.53 -13.60 -20.41
CA THR A 190 7.88 -14.09 -21.65
C THR A 190 8.40 -13.44 -22.92
N SER A 191 9.23 -12.40 -22.83
CA SER A 191 9.83 -11.77 -24.01
C SER A 191 10.79 -12.72 -24.73
N ASP A 192 10.56 -12.92 -26.03
CA ASP A 192 11.45 -13.65 -26.94
C ASP A 192 12.74 -12.88 -27.30
N ASP A 193 12.98 -11.71 -26.69
CA ASP A 193 14.22 -10.95 -26.89
C ASP A 193 15.42 -11.78 -26.43
N THR A 194 16.15 -12.29 -27.43
CA THR A 194 17.36 -13.12 -27.28
C THR A 194 18.47 -12.37 -26.55
N ASP A 195 18.45 -11.04 -26.60
CA ASP A 195 19.36 -10.15 -25.86
C ASP A 195 18.74 -9.74 -24.51
N SER A 196 18.75 -10.66 -23.55
CA SER A 196 18.32 -10.41 -22.16
C SER A 196 18.99 -9.20 -21.46
N PHE A 197 20.06 -8.68 -22.05
CA PHE A 197 20.85 -7.54 -21.55
C PHE A 197 20.25 -6.17 -21.89
N GLN A 198 19.33 -6.10 -22.86
CA GLN A 198 18.72 -4.85 -23.31
C GLN A 198 17.26 -4.70 -22.87
N PHE A 199 16.75 -5.59 -22.02
CA PHE A 199 15.35 -5.53 -21.61
C PHE A 199 15.06 -4.18 -20.94
N GLN A 200 14.25 -3.37 -21.61
CA GLN A 200 13.89 -2.04 -21.14
C GLN A 200 12.75 -2.15 -20.14
N TRP A 201 13.10 -2.14 -18.85
CA TRP A 201 12.12 -2.06 -17.77
C TRP A 201 11.18 -0.87 -17.97
N TYR A 202 9.88 -1.11 -17.79
CA TYR A 202 8.82 -0.13 -17.99
C TYR A 202 8.73 0.42 -19.42
N GLY A 203 9.38 -0.25 -20.38
CA GLY A 203 9.33 0.06 -21.81
C GLY A 203 7.93 -0.15 -22.38
N ASN A 204 7.37 -1.33 -22.12
CA ASN A 204 6.02 -1.73 -22.53
C ASN A 204 5.24 -2.17 -21.29
N VAL A 205 4.36 -1.32 -20.76
CA VAL A 205 3.52 -1.63 -19.60
C VAL A 205 2.13 -2.02 -20.08
N PHE A 206 1.63 -3.17 -19.63
CA PHE A 206 0.33 -3.75 -19.98
C PHE A 206 0.05 -3.84 -21.49
N SER A 207 1.08 -4.16 -22.27
CA SER A 207 1.01 -4.29 -23.73
C SER A 207 0.45 -3.05 -24.45
N GLN A 208 0.62 -1.85 -23.88
CA GLN A 208 0.22 -0.61 -24.52
C GLN A 208 1.00 -0.38 -25.83
N SER A 209 0.29 -0.02 -26.90
CA SER A 209 0.88 0.26 -28.20
C SER A 209 1.86 1.43 -28.15
N SER A 210 2.80 1.48 -29.09
CA SER A 210 3.89 2.48 -29.07
C SER A 210 3.45 3.93 -29.25
N GLN A 211 2.26 4.16 -29.80
CA GLN A 211 1.63 5.49 -29.84
C GLN A 211 0.78 5.80 -28.60
N GLY A 212 0.46 4.79 -27.78
CA GLY A 212 -0.30 4.88 -26.53
C GLY A 212 0.55 4.80 -25.27
N TYR A 213 1.88 4.88 -25.36
CA TYR A 213 2.77 4.84 -24.20
C TYR A 213 2.43 5.95 -23.19
N ASN A 214 1.80 5.57 -22.08
CA ASN A 214 1.52 6.53 -21.04
C ASN A 214 2.75 6.71 -20.15
N LYS A 215 3.42 7.86 -20.31
CA LYS A 215 4.61 8.23 -19.51
C LYS A 215 4.34 8.19 -18.01
N LEU A 216 3.08 8.34 -17.59
CA LEU A 216 2.68 8.33 -16.18
C LEU A 216 2.87 6.95 -15.52
N ASN A 217 2.91 5.86 -16.30
CA ASN A 217 3.23 4.52 -15.80
C ASN A 217 4.73 4.35 -15.48
N ARG A 218 5.56 5.28 -15.96
CA ARG A 218 7.00 5.37 -15.67
C ARG A 218 7.31 6.41 -14.59
N ILE A 219 6.36 6.68 -13.71
CA ILE A 219 6.56 7.57 -12.57
C ILE A 219 6.04 6.84 -11.34
N GLY A 220 6.95 6.53 -10.41
CA GLY A 220 6.60 5.89 -9.16
C GLY A 220 7.82 5.47 -8.35
N PRO A 221 7.62 5.10 -7.07
CA PRO A 221 8.71 4.71 -6.17
C PRO A 221 9.51 3.51 -6.69
N GLN A 222 8.90 2.64 -7.49
CA GLN A 222 9.56 1.47 -8.12
C GLN A 222 10.70 1.82 -9.09
N LEU A 223 10.88 3.09 -9.44
CA LEU A 223 11.96 3.55 -10.33
C LEU A 223 13.15 4.17 -9.58
N CYS A 224 13.07 4.30 -8.26
CA CYS A 224 14.10 4.94 -7.44
C CYS A 224 15.36 4.07 -7.23
N GLY A 225 15.39 2.83 -7.73
CA GLY A 225 16.47 1.86 -7.54
C GLY A 225 17.13 1.38 -8.83
N SER A 226 18.33 0.81 -8.73
CA SER A 226 19.01 0.20 -9.87
C SER A 226 18.34 -1.12 -10.24
N LEU A 227 17.99 -1.28 -11.52
CA LEU A 227 17.44 -2.51 -12.09
C LEU A 227 18.49 -3.30 -12.89
N PHE A 228 19.76 -2.93 -12.75
CA PHE A 228 20.86 -3.59 -13.44
C PHE A 228 21.22 -4.90 -12.74
N SER A 229 21.45 -5.97 -13.49
CA SER A 229 21.99 -7.23 -12.98
C SER A 229 22.92 -7.87 -13.99
N THR A 230 23.78 -8.78 -13.53
CA THR A 230 24.79 -9.42 -14.39
C THR A 230 24.13 -10.32 -15.44
N PRO A 231 24.75 -10.45 -16.63
CA PRO A 231 24.28 -11.32 -17.72
C PRO A 231 23.87 -12.74 -17.35
N GLN A 232 24.66 -13.38 -16.49
CA GLN A 232 24.40 -14.76 -16.10
C GLN A 232 23.18 -14.87 -15.18
N GLN A 233 23.01 -13.87 -14.28
CA GLN A 233 21.87 -13.79 -13.38
C GLN A 233 20.57 -13.51 -14.14
N THR A 234 20.58 -12.62 -15.14
CA THR A 234 19.38 -12.33 -15.95
C THR A 234 18.89 -13.57 -16.68
N ALA A 235 19.79 -14.36 -17.26
CA ALA A 235 19.46 -15.60 -17.95
C ALA A 235 18.86 -16.66 -16.99
N SER A 236 19.51 -16.88 -15.84
CA SER A 236 19.02 -17.82 -14.82
C SER A 236 17.67 -17.41 -14.25
N ALA A 237 17.50 -16.13 -13.92
CA ALA A 237 16.24 -15.62 -13.40
C ALA A 237 15.11 -15.70 -14.45
N ARG A 238 15.39 -15.39 -15.72
CA ARG A 238 14.40 -15.52 -16.80
C ARG A 238 13.92 -16.95 -16.94
N ALA A 239 14.81 -17.93 -16.98
CA ALA A 239 14.45 -19.34 -17.08
C ALA A 239 13.57 -19.81 -15.91
N PHE A 240 13.85 -19.31 -14.70
CA PHE A 240 13.00 -19.58 -13.54
C PHE A 240 11.61 -18.95 -13.70
N TRP A 241 11.54 -17.64 -13.93
CA TRP A 241 10.25 -16.93 -14.00
C TRP A 241 9.41 -17.33 -15.22
N SER A 242 10.02 -17.70 -16.34
CA SER A 242 9.30 -18.21 -17.51
C SER A 242 8.59 -19.54 -17.20
N SER A 243 9.20 -20.39 -16.36
CA SER A 243 8.56 -21.62 -15.89
C SER A 243 7.42 -21.34 -14.91
N VAL A 244 7.57 -20.35 -14.03
CA VAL A 244 6.55 -19.94 -13.04
C VAL A 244 5.33 -19.33 -13.72
N PHE A 245 5.53 -18.53 -14.77
CA PHE A 245 4.45 -17.90 -15.52
C PHE A 245 3.92 -18.75 -16.67
N ALA A 246 4.32 -20.02 -16.77
CA ALA A 246 3.79 -20.94 -17.78
C ALA A 246 2.26 -21.08 -17.64
N GLY A 247 1.52 -20.62 -18.65
CA GLY A 247 0.06 -20.61 -18.66
C GLY A 247 -0.60 -19.33 -18.13
N ALA A 248 0.18 -18.35 -17.66
CA ALA A 248 -0.34 -17.04 -17.26
C ALA A 248 -0.41 -16.08 -18.47
N THR A 249 -1.58 -15.53 -18.74
CA THR A 249 -1.79 -14.53 -19.80
C THR A 249 -1.51 -13.13 -19.28
N ARG A 250 -0.69 -12.36 -20.02
CA ARG A 250 -0.42 -10.95 -19.71
C ARG A 250 -1.67 -10.10 -19.92
N VAL A 251 -1.91 -9.13 -19.04
CA VAL A 251 -2.98 -8.14 -19.19
C VAL A 251 -2.68 -7.21 -20.36
N ASN A 252 -3.65 -7.04 -21.26
CA ASN A 252 -3.55 -6.18 -22.43
C ASN A 252 -4.48 -4.98 -22.31
N ALA A 253 -3.92 -3.78 -22.20
CA ALA A 253 -4.68 -2.54 -22.08
C ALA A 253 -5.53 -2.20 -23.32
N ALA A 254 -5.23 -2.79 -24.48
CA ALA A 254 -6.02 -2.63 -25.70
C ALA A 254 -7.30 -3.48 -25.72
N ASP A 255 -7.38 -4.53 -24.92
CA ASP A 255 -8.56 -5.39 -24.83
C ASP A 255 -9.58 -4.79 -23.85
N GLU A 256 -10.80 -4.54 -24.32
CA GLU A 256 -11.85 -3.90 -23.52
C GLU A 256 -12.27 -4.72 -22.28
N THR A 257 -12.02 -6.02 -22.30
CA THR A 257 -12.29 -6.98 -21.22
C THR A 257 -11.25 -6.95 -20.10
N ALA A 258 -10.09 -6.33 -20.32
CA ALA A 258 -8.95 -6.36 -19.39
C ALA A 258 -8.86 -5.13 -18.47
N ARG A 259 -9.89 -4.27 -18.45
CA ARG A 259 -9.88 -3.04 -17.64
C ARG A 259 -9.96 -3.36 -16.15
N PHE A 260 -9.03 -2.80 -15.38
CA PHE A 260 -9.16 -2.78 -13.91
C PHE A 260 -10.34 -1.89 -13.54
N THR A 261 -11.35 -2.46 -12.88
CA THR A 261 -12.61 -1.78 -12.49
C THR A 261 -12.73 -1.61 -10.98
N SER A 262 -11.96 -2.38 -10.21
CA SER A 262 -11.98 -2.41 -8.76
C SER A 262 -10.56 -2.52 -8.21
N ILE A 263 -10.38 -2.18 -6.93
CA ILE A 263 -9.10 -2.39 -6.25
C ILE A 263 -8.77 -3.89 -6.13
N LEU A 264 -9.78 -4.74 -6.00
CA LEU A 264 -9.64 -6.20 -5.99
C LEU A 264 -9.07 -6.72 -7.31
N ASN A 265 -9.55 -6.21 -8.43
CA ASN A 265 -9.06 -6.54 -9.77
C ASN A 265 -7.64 -5.98 -10.01
N LEU A 266 -7.32 -4.79 -9.48
CA LEU A 266 -5.95 -4.25 -9.53
C LEU A 266 -4.95 -5.12 -8.75
N PHE A 267 -5.36 -5.69 -7.62
CA PHE A 267 -4.58 -6.70 -6.88
C PHE A 267 -4.73 -8.12 -7.46
N GLY A 268 -5.48 -8.31 -8.56
CA GLY A 268 -5.55 -9.58 -9.30
C GLY A 268 -6.47 -10.65 -8.72
N PHE A 269 -7.41 -10.32 -7.82
CA PHE A 269 -8.23 -11.31 -7.09
C PHE A 269 -9.61 -11.63 -7.70
N GLU A 270 -10.09 -10.88 -8.68
CA GLU A 270 -11.48 -11.02 -9.20
C GLU A 270 -11.60 -11.67 -10.59
N ASN A 271 -10.53 -11.72 -11.39
CA ASN A 271 -10.59 -12.24 -12.76
C ASN A 271 -9.77 -13.52 -12.94
N SER A 272 -10.30 -14.50 -13.66
CA SER A 272 -9.59 -15.74 -14.04
C SER A 272 -8.38 -15.49 -14.96
N GLN A 273 -8.37 -14.36 -15.67
CA GLN A 273 -7.20 -13.87 -16.42
C GLN A 273 -6.18 -13.17 -15.52
N THR A 274 -6.51 -12.90 -14.25
CA THR A 274 -5.65 -12.24 -13.26
C THR A 274 -4.99 -13.17 -12.24
N ASN A 275 -4.99 -14.49 -12.47
CA ASN A 275 -4.33 -15.48 -11.60
C ASN A 275 -2.81 -15.28 -11.42
N TRP A 276 -2.17 -14.43 -12.24
CA TRP A 276 -0.73 -14.12 -12.19
C TRP A 276 -0.28 -13.55 -10.84
N PHE A 277 -1.13 -12.79 -10.14
CA PHE A 277 -0.85 -12.30 -8.78
C PHE A 277 -0.90 -13.42 -7.72
N GLN A 278 -1.84 -14.35 -7.85
CA GLN A 278 -1.89 -15.54 -7.00
C GLN A 278 -0.67 -16.44 -7.25
N TYR A 279 -0.25 -16.64 -8.51
CA TYR A 279 0.97 -17.39 -8.82
C TYR A 279 2.24 -16.75 -8.25
N THR A 280 2.37 -15.42 -8.30
CA THR A 280 3.51 -14.74 -7.66
C THR A 280 3.42 -14.78 -6.15
N CYS A 281 2.24 -14.68 -5.55
CA CYS A 281 2.03 -14.86 -4.12
C CYS A 281 2.40 -16.28 -3.67
N ILE A 282 1.97 -17.31 -4.40
CA ILE A 282 2.33 -18.72 -4.16
C ILE A 282 3.84 -18.93 -4.34
N THR A 283 4.46 -18.30 -5.34
CA THR A 283 5.90 -18.41 -5.59
C THR A 283 6.71 -17.68 -4.52
N ILE A 284 6.26 -16.51 -4.06
CA ILE A 284 6.86 -15.79 -2.93
C ILE A 284 6.68 -16.59 -1.64
N GLN A 285 5.53 -17.22 -1.43
CA GLN A 285 5.29 -18.11 -0.29
C GLN A 285 6.23 -19.32 -0.33
N SER A 286 6.41 -19.97 -1.49
CA SER A 286 7.28 -21.14 -1.67
C SER A 286 8.77 -20.82 -1.70
N THR A 287 9.15 -19.57 -2.01
CA THR A 287 10.56 -19.11 -1.96
C THR A 287 10.91 -18.42 -0.66
N SER A 288 9.94 -17.92 0.12
CA SER A 288 10.17 -17.42 1.48
C SER A 288 10.70 -18.51 2.43
N THR A 289 10.39 -19.79 2.13
CA THR A 289 10.97 -20.96 2.79
C THR A 289 12.35 -21.35 2.26
N VAL A 290 12.82 -20.76 1.15
CA VAL A 290 14.13 -21.01 0.51
C VAL A 290 15.11 -19.85 0.76
N LEU A 291 14.61 -18.65 1.04
CA LEU A 291 15.40 -17.47 1.45
C LEU A 291 15.69 -17.44 2.96
N SER A 292 15.27 -18.46 3.71
CA SER A 292 15.74 -18.70 5.07
C SER A 292 17.15 -19.31 5.02
N PRO A 293 18.16 -18.70 5.63
CA PRO A 293 19.40 -19.39 5.94
C PRO A 293 19.15 -20.59 6.87
#